data_AF-A0A522VLI4-F1
#
_entry.id   AF-A0A522VLI4-F1
#
_cell.length_a   1.000
_cell.length_b   1.000
_cell.length_c   1.000
_cell.angle_alpha   90.00
_cell.angle_beta   90.00
_cell.angle_gamma   90.00
#
_symmetry.space_group_name_H-M   'P 1'
#
loop_
_entity.id
_entity.type
_entity.pdbx_description
1 polymer ?
#
loop_
_entity_poly.entity_id
_entity_poly.type
_entity_poly.pdbx_seq_one_letter_code
_entity_poly.pdbx_strand_id
1 'polypeptide(L)'
;MELDREERAILAGERGDAAQRALRYQIEVGRFWGARRFVRVTNVHMMGDIEVMGDGGLEWLREQAGQGARCRVTTTTNARCIDFAHCERLGQDPAEVAKERELIA
;
A
#
# COMPACT_ATOMS: atom_id res chain seq x y z
N MET A 1 11.62 -12.03 16.63
CA MET A 1 11.39 -10.59 16.36
C MET A 1 11.22 -9.83 17.66
N GLU A 2 12.20 -9.00 17.98
CA GLU A 2 12.16 -7.97 19.02
C GLU A 2 11.41 -6.76 18.45
N LEU A 3 10.36 -6.33 19.15
CA LEU A 3 9.59 -5.15 18.78
C LEU A 3 10.00 -3.94 19.62
N ASP A 4 9.86 -2.74 19.09
CA ASP A 4 10.04 -1.50 19.82
C ASP A 4 8.72 -0.99 20.45
N ARG A 5 8.75 0.21 21.05
CA ARG A 5 7.57 0.81 21.69
C ARG A 5 6.49 1.18 20.66
N GLU A 6 6.88 1.69 19.50
CA GLU A 6 5.97 2.13 18.45
C GLU A 6 5.26 0.94 17.82
N GLU A 7 5.99 -0.13 17.54
CA GLU A 7 5.46 -1.38 16.99
C GLU A 7 4.49 -2.05 17.96
N ARG A 8 4.81 -2.07 19.27
CA ARG A 8 3.88 -2.54 20.30
C ARG A 8 2.60 -1.70 20.37
N ALA A 9 2.72 -0.38 20.28
CA ALA A 9 1.56 0.52 20.26
C ALA A 9 0.68 0.29 19.02
N ILE A 10 1.28 0.07 17.85
CA ILE A 10 0.55 -0.30 16.63
C ILE A 10 -0.19 -1.63 16.84
N LEU A 11 0.47 -2.65 17.41
CA LEU A 11 -0.18 -3.93 17.72
C LEU A 11 -1.30 -3.82 18.75
N ALA A 12 -1.23 -2.86 19.67
CA ALA A 12 -2.30 -2.56 20.62
C ALA A 12 -3.49 -1.81 20.00
N GLY A 13 -3.41 -1.42 18.72
CA GLY A 13 -4.48 -0.73 18.01
C GLY A 13 -4.41 0.81 18.10
N GLU A 14 -3.37 1.38 18.73
CA GLU A 14 -3.24 2.84 18.90
C GLU A 14 -3.05 3.62 17.58
N ARG A 15 -2.91 2.91 16.45
CA ARG A 15 -2.75 3.48 15.10
C ARG A 15 -3.82 3.00 14.13
N GLY A 16 -4.91 2.43 14.63
CA GLY A 16 -6.03 1.94 13.84
C GLY A 16 -5.80 0.55 13.24
N ASP A 17 -6.90 -0.05 12.77
CA ASP A 17 -6.96 -1.47 12.39
C ASP A 17 -6.08 -1.79 11.18
N ALA A 18 -6.05 -0.90 10.18
CA ALA A 18 -5.22 -1.08 9.00
C ALA A 18 -3.72 -1.17 9.35
N ALA A 19 -3.22 -0.27 10.20
CA ALA A 19 -1.84 -0.29 10.66
C ALA A 19 -1.53 -1.54 11.50
N GLN A 20 -2.48 -1.94 12.36
CA GLN A 20 -2.34 -3.15 13.16
C GLN A 20 -2.26 -4.40 12.29
N ARG A 21 -3.12 -4.53 11.28
CA ARG A 21 -3.12 -5.64 10.30
C ARG A 21 -1.83 -5.67 9.48
N ALA A 22 -1.41 -4.52 8.96
CA ALA A 22 -0.16 -4.41 8.20
C ALA A 22 1.07 -4.84 9.03
N LEU A 23 1.16 -4.38 10.29
CA LEU A 23 2.28 -4.77 11.15
C LEU A 23 2.24 -6.25 11.52
N ARG A 24 1.07 -6.84 11.78
CA ARG A 24 0.94 -8.30 12.01
C ARG A 24 1.47 -9.08 10.80
N TYR A 25 1.10 -8.68 9.58
CA TYR A 25 1.60 -9.32 8.37
C TYR A 25 3.13 -9.20 8.23
N GLN A 26 3.68 -8.01 8.44
CA GLN A 26 5.12 -7.77 8.40
C GLN A 26 5.87 -8.60 9.46
N ILE A 27 5.28 -8.83 10.63
CA ILE A 27 5.86 -9.68 11.67
C ILE A 27 5.93 -11.13 11.21
N GLU A 28 4.89 -11.65 10.55
CA GLU A 28 4.92 -13.02 10.02
C GLU A 28 6.00 -13.17 8.94
N VAL A 29 6.14 -12.18 8.04
CA VAL A 29 7.24 -12.14 7.06
C VAL A 29 8.60 -12.11 7.76
N GLY A 30 8.79 -11.25 8.76
CA GLY A 30 10.04 -11.16 9.49
C GLY A 30 10.37 -12.44 10.26
N ARG A 31 9.37 -13.09 10.88
CA ARG A 31 9.53 -14.38 11.56
C ARG A 31 9.94 -15.48 10.59
N PHE A 32 9.29 -15.54 9.43
CA PHE A 32 9.62 -16.51 8.38
C PHE A 32 11.09 -16.42 7.96
N TRP A 33 11.61 -15.21 7.79
CA TRP A 33 13.02 -14.97 7.44
C TRP A 33 13.98 -14.97 8.65
N GLY A 34 13.52 -15.26 9.87
CA GLY A 34 14.37 -15.23 11.07
C GLY A 34 14.87 -13.84 11.45
N ALA A 35 14.17 -12.78 11.05
CA ALA A 35 14.54 -11.41 11.33
C ALA A 35 14.58 -11.14 12.85
N ARG A 36 15.65 -10.49 13.30
CA ARG A 36 15.79 -10.12 14.72
C ARG A 36 14.88 -8.97 15.11
N ARG A 37 14.80 -7.92 14.30
CA ARG A 37 14.04 -6.68 14.54
C ARG A 37 13.67 -6.01 13.22
N PHE A 38 12.72 -5.08 13.24
CA PHE A 38 12.50 -4.18 12.11
C PHE A 38 13.56 -3.07 12.05
N VAL A 39 13.66 -2.43 10.89
CA VAL A 39 14.47 -1.22 10.68
C VAL A 39 13.52 -0.12 10.22
N ARG A 40 13.56 1.02 10.90
CA ARG A 40 12.72 2.16 10.56
C ARG A 40 13.18 2.78 9.24
N VAL A 41 12.22 2.99 8.34
CA VAL A 41 12.42 3.74 7.09
C VAL A 41 11.87 5.16 7.21
N THR A 42 12.41 6.08 6.42
CA THR A 42 11.95 7.48 6.34
C THR A 42 11.22 7.79 5.03
N ASN A 43 11.33 6.90 4.03
CA ASN A 43 10.67 7.00 2.74
C ASN A 43 10.29 5.60 2.23
N VAL A 44 9.27 5.56 1.37
CA VAL A 44 8.86 4.35 0.65
C VAL A 44 8.62 4.70 -0.81
N HIS A 45 9.09 3.85 -1.71
CA HIS A 45 8.63 3.83 -3.09
C HIS A 45 7.76 2.58 -3.26
N MET A 46 6.49 2.78 -3.60
CA MET A 46 5.51 1.71 -3.77
C MET A 46 5.19 1.57 -5.25
N MET A 47 5.30 0.36 -5.79
CA MET A 47 4.75 0.09 -7.12
C MET A 47 3.22 0.08 -7.00
N GLY A 48 2.59 1.18 -7.43
CA GLY A 48 1.17 1.44 -7.25
C GLY A 48 0.55 2.00 -8.51
N ASP A 49 0.34 1.12 -9.49
CA ASP A 49 -0.40 1.33 -10.72
C ASP A 49 -1.27 0.08 -10.99
N ILE A 50 -2.32 0.23 -11.80
CA ILE A 50 -3.28 -0.85 -12.07
C ILE A 50 -2.66 -2.03 -12.82
N GLU A 51 -1.62 -1.81 -13.62
CA GLU A 51 -0.93 -2.90 -14.34
C GLU A 51 -0.26 -3.88 -13.36
N VAL A 52 0.36 -3.36 -12.29
CA VAL A 52 1.02 -4.18 -11.27
C VAL A 52 0.05 -4.72 -10.23
N MET A 53 -0.87 -3.88 -9.75
CA MET A 53 -1.74 -4.24 -8.62
C MET A 53 -2.96 -5.06 -9.02
N GLY A 54 -3.48 -4.82 -10.24
CA GLY A 54 -4.76 -5.35 -10.70
C GLY A 54 -5.91 -5.10 -9.72
N ASP A 55 -6.99 -5.86 -9.90
CA ASP A 55 -8.19 -5.72 -9.08
C ASP A 55 -7.97 -6.07 -7.62
N GLY A 56 -7.14 -7.09 -7.34
CA GLY A 56 -6.86 -7.54 -5.97
C GLY A 56 -6.12 -6.49 -5.15
N GLY A 57 -5.10 -5.84 -5.73
CA GLY A 57 -4.38 -4.77 -5.06
C GLY A 57 -5.22 -3.51 -4.91
N LEU A 58 -6.04 -3.17 -5.92
CA LEU A 58 -6.97 -2.04 -5.84
C LEU A 58 -8.01 -2.25 -4.72
N GLU A 59 -8.63 -3.43 -4.64
CA GLU A 59 -9.62 -3.73 -3.60
C GLU A 59 -8.99 -3.73 -2.21
N TRP A 60 -7.76 -4.23 -2.07
CA TRP A 60 -7.02 -4.14 -0.82
C TRP A 60 -6.80 -2.68 -0.40
N LEU A 61 -6.40 -1.81 -1.33
CA LEU A 61 -6.22 -0.38 -1.08
C LEU A 61 -7.53 0.30 -0.68
N ARG A 62 -8.65 0.00 -1.35
CA ARG A 62 -9.99 0.48 -0.97
C ARG A 62 -10.35 0.07 0.46
N GLU A 63 -10.09 -1.18 0.83
CA GLU A 63 -10.35 -1.67 2.18
C GLU A 63 -9.54 -0.88 3.21
N GLN A 64 -8.24 -0.66 2.96
CA GLN A 64 -7.37 0.10 3.87
C GLN A 64 -7.80 1.57 3.96
N ALA A 65 -8.11 2.20 2.82
CA ALA A 65 -8.58 3.58 2.77
C ALA A 65 -9.91 3.75 3.51
N GLY A 66 -10.84 2.79 3.34
CA GLY A 66 -12.11 2.74 4.08
C GLY A 66 -11.94 2.60 5.60
N GLN A 67 -10.84 2.00 6.06
CA GLN A 67 -10.43 1.93 7.47
C GLN A 67 -9.69 3.20 7.94
N GLY A 68 -9.58 4.23 7.10
CA GLY A 68 -8.91 5.50 7.41
C GLY A 68 -7.38 5.44 7.36
N ALA A 69 -6.81 4.42 6.70
CA ALA A 69 -5.37 4.29 6.57
C ALA A 69 -4.75 5.49 5.83
N ARG A 70 -3.54 5.88 6.25
CA ARG A 70 -2.74 6.91 5.58
C ARG A 70 -1.28 6.48 5.55
N CYS A 71 -0.56 6.95 4.53
CA CYS A 71 0.89 6.83 4.48
C CYS A 71 1.52 7.58 5.67
N ARG A 72 2.36 6.89 6.45
CA ARG A 72 3.04 7.45 7.64
C ARG A 72 4.32 8.20 7.31
N VAL A 73 4.99 7.80 6.23
CA VAL A 73 6.23 8.40 5.73
C VAL A 73 6.00 8.91 4.32
N THR A 74 6.95 9.69 3.80
CA THR A 74 6.89 10.13 2.40
C THR A 74 6.86 8.90 1.49
N THR A 75 5.75 8.74 0.77
CA THR A 75 5.53 7.65 -0.17
C THR A 75 5.47 8.22 -1.58
N THR A 76 6.22 7.60 -2.49
CA THR A 76 6.14 7.86 -3.93
C THR A 76 5.58 6.63 -4.62
N THR A 77 5.00 6.80 -5.82
CA THR A 77 4.54 5.70 -6.67
C THR A 77 5.17 5.76 -8.05
N ASN A 78 4.99 4.70 -8.84
CA ASN A 78 5.39 4.61 -10.24
C ASN A 78 4.81 5.77 -11.07
N ALA A 79 5.40 6.01 -12.23
CA ALA A 79 4.67 6.68 -13.28
C ALA A 79 3.46 5.81 -13.65
N ARG A 80 2.28 6.44 -13.76
CA ARG A 80 1.02 5.78 -14.13
C ARG A 80 1.20 4.94 -15.40
N CYS A 81 0.55 3.79 -15.47
CA CYS A 81 0.53 2.96 -16.68
C CYS A 81 -0.44 3.50 -17.76
N ILE A 82 -1.25 4.51 -17.42
CA ILE A 82 -2.24 5.12 -18.31
C ILE A 82 -1.95 6.61 -18.51
N ASP A 83 -1.85 7.02 -19.77
CA ASP A 83 -1.88 8.42 -20.17
C ASP A 83 -3.33 8.86 -20.41
N PHE A 84 -3.93 9.50 -19.41
CA PHE A 84 -5.31 9.97 -19.47
C PHE A 84 -5.63 10.95 -20.59
N ALA A 85 -4.62 11.63 -21.16
CA ALA A 85 -4.83 12.54 -22.29
C ALA A 85 -4.91 11.79 -23.64
N HIS A 86 -4.42 10.56 -23.69
CA HIS A 86 -4.26 9.79 -24.92
C HIS A 86 -4.84 8.37 -24.86
N CYS A 87 -5.43 7.95 -23.73
CA CYS A 87 -5.89 6.59 -23.50
C CYS A 87 -6.87 6.08 -24.57
N GLU A 88 -7.79 6.91 -25.04
CA GLU A 88 -8.71 6.56 -26.14
C GLU A 88 -7.96 6.33 -27.45
N ARG A 89 -7.02 7.22 -27.79
CA ARG A 89 -6.20 7.12 -29.02
C ARG A 89 -5.29 5.90 -28.99
N LEU A 90 -4.82 5.52 -27.81
CA LEU A 90 -3.98 4.34 -27.60
C LEU A 90 -4.79 3.04 -27.48
N GLY A 91 -6.12 3.10 -27.48
CA GLY A 91 -7.00 1.93 -27.38
C GLY A 91 -6.93 1.25 -26.01
N GLN A 92 -6.64 1.99 -24.94
CA GLN A 92 -6.61 1.45 -23.59
C GLN A 92 -8.02 1.11 -23.12
N ASP A 93 -8.15 0.01 -22.38
CA ASP A 93 -9.44 -0.45 -21.85
C ASP A 93 -10.05 0.61 -20.92
N PRO A 94 -11.26 1.13 -21.23
CA PRO A 94 -11.94 2.11 -20.37
C PRO A 94 -12.13 1.68 -18.92
N ALA A 95 -12.25 0.36 -18.65
CA ALA A 95 -12.38 -0.16 -17.30
C ALA A 95 -11.08 0.01 -16.52
N GLU A 96 -9.93 -0.30 -17.12
CA GLU A 96 -8.61 -0.11 -16.51
C GLU A 96 -8.30 1.39 -16.33
N VAL A 97 -8.70 2.24 -17.29
CA VAL A 97 -8.62 3.70 -17.18
C VAL A 97 -9.39 4.21 -15.96
N ALA A 98 -10.61 3.71 -15.72
CA ALA A 98 -11.41 4.12 -14.57
C ALA A 98 -10.76 3.73 -13.24
N LYS A 99 -10.20 2.52 -13.16
CA LYS A 99 -9.47 2.03 -11.98
C LYS A 99 -8.23 2.87 -11.67
N GLU A 100 -7.43 3.22 -12.68
CA GLU A 100 -6.22 4.03 -12.49
C GLU A 100 -6.57 5.47 -12.06
N ARG A 101 -7.70 6.02 -12.55
CA ARG A 101 -8.20 7.33 -12.09
C ARG A 101 -8.60 7.33 -10.63
N GLU A 102 -9.27 6.27 -10.19
CA GLU A 102 -9.66 6.12 -8.79
C GLU A 102 -8.44 6.02 -7.87
N LEU A 103 -7.43 5.24 -8.29
CA LEU A 103 -6.21 5.01 -7.51
C LEU A 103 -5.48 6.31 -7.13
N ILE A 104 -5.52 7.32 -8.00
CA ILE A 104 -4.80 8.59 -7.81
C ILE A 104 -5.66 9.73 -7.23
N ALA A 105 -6.95 9.48 -6.98
CA ALA A 105 -7.90 10.48 -6.48
C ALA A 105 -7.76 10.72 -4.97
#